data_AF-A0A6P1DTC7-F1
#
_entry.id   AF-A0A6P1DTC7-F1
#
_cell.length_a   1.000
_cell.length_b   1.000
_cell.length_c   1.000
_cell.angle_alpha   90.00
_cell.angle_beta   90.00
_cell.angle_gamma   90.00
#
_symmetry.space_group_name_H-M   'P 1'
#
loop_
_entity.id
_entity.type
_entity.pdbx_description
1 polymer ?
#
loop_
_entity_poly.entity_id
_entity_poly.type
_entity_poly.pdbx_seq_one_letter_code
_entity_poly.pdbx_strand_id
1 'polypeptide(L)'
;MIPKLDEVLFLPLGGVGEIGMNLALYGHDGAWVIVDLGITFGGDDFPEQRVMMADPSFIAARRERVSGILLTHGHEDHIGALPYLWRRLRCPIYATPFTAALVRYRLAQAGLEDATVEEVSCGERFQIGPFGVEYIGMTHSIPEPNAILLRTAAGAVLHTGDWKLDDRPVVGRRYDAARLSALRRESLLALVGDSTNAVVPGTTGSEGDLFEPLRELAEQATGRVVVTSFASNVARLVTLARVAESVGRRFGVVGPAMERMVAVARGTGYWPEDLPELVDARHLGFLPREEVFAACTGSQGEPGSALMRMAADRHRDLLLDHGDSVIFSSKLIPGNERSVERLQARLRALGVEVTTDTDAEIHVSGHPAQGDLARLYGWIQPPLLIPVHGTPRHLAANAAVAKSCHIPQVRLMANGDLCRLTPQGAQLLGSVESGRLSLGEDGRLVPVSGDLLEEMRGKAH
;
A
#
# COMPACT_ATOMS: atom_id res chain seq x y z
N MET A 1 -12.96 28.21 -2.61
CA MET A 1 -13.82 27.36 -3.47
C MET A 1 -14.68 26.50 -2.57
N ILE A 2 -16.00 26.53 -2.80
CA ILE A 2 -17.00 25.81 -2.01
C ILE A 2 -17.70 24.85 -2.99
N PRO A 3 -17.66 23.52 -2.77
CA PRO A 3 -18.35 22.56 -3.63
C PRO A 3 -19.87 22.80 -3.63
N LYS A 4 -20.53 22.60 -4.78
CA LYS A 4 -22.00 22.73 -4.90
C LYS A 4 -22.72 21.40 -4.68
N LEU A 5 -24.06 21.47 -4.61
CA LEU A 5 -24.95 20.32 -4.43
C LEU A 5 -25.08 19.45 -5.69
N ASP A 6 -24.90 20.03 -6.88
CA ASP A 6 -25.08 19.37 -8.17
C ASP A 6 -23.77 18.87 -8.80
N GLU A 7 -22.69 18.83 -8.02
CA GLU A 7 -21.36 18.39 -8.47
C GLU A 7 -20.61 17.58 -7.40
N VAL A 8 -19.63 16.80 -7.85
CA VAL A 8 -18.53 16.31 -7.00
C VAL A 8 -17.23 16.92 -7.53
N LEU A 9 -16.44 17.53 -6.64
CA LEU A 9 -15.08 17.98 -6.97
C LEU A 9 -14.09 16.88 -6.59
N PHE A 10 -13.26 16.45 -7.53
CA PHE A 10 -12.14 15.56 -7.28
C PHE A 10 -10.82 16.32 -7.44
N LEU A 11 -9.95 16.21 -6.45
CA LEU A 11 -8.66 16.90 -6.40
C LEU A 11 -7.61 16.00 -5.72
N PRO A 12 -6.73 15.34 -6.48
CA PRO A 12 -5.57 14.65 -5.91
C PRO A 12 -4.50 15.68 -5.51
N LEU A 13 -3.94 15.58 -4.30
CA LEU A 13 -2.73 16.33 -3.91
C LEU A 13 -1.47 15.46 -3.92
N GLY A 14 -1.64 14.14 -3.92
CA GLY A 14 -0.56 13.15 -4.05
C GLY A 14 -1.09 11.82 -4.57
N GLY A 15 -0.21 10.98 -5.12
CA GLY A 15 -0.55 9.67 -5.68
C GLY A 15 -0.95 9.67 -7.16
N VAL A 16 -0.88 10.80 -7.87
CA VAL A 16 -1.19 10.89 -9.31
C VAL A 16 0.02 11.37 -10.11
N GLY A 17 0.52 10.51 -10.99
CA GLY A 17 1.79 10.73 -11.72
C GLY A 17 3.01 10.22 -10.95
N GLU A 18 2.79 9.48 -9.85
CA GLU A 18 3.79 8.89 -8.99
C GLU A 18 3.22 7.65 -8.28
N ILE A 19 4.08 6.88 -7.60
CA ILE A 19 3.67 5.76 -6.74
C ILE A 19 3.83 6.18 -5.27
N GLY A 20 2.77 5.96 -4.50
CA GLY A 20 2.67 6.33 -3.10
C GLY A 20 2.33 7.79 -2.84
N MET A 21 2.45 8.22 -1.58
CA MET A 21 2.05 9.57 -1.12
C MET A 21 0.58 9.88 -1.42
N ASN A 22 -0.31 8.89 -1.31
CA ASN A 22 -1.70 9.05 -1.70
C ASN A 22 -2.42 10.06 -0.81
N LEU A 23 -3.06 11.04 -1.45
CA LEU A 23 -3.93 12.02 -0.80
C LEU A 23 -4.95 12.52 -1.83
N ALA A 24 -6.17 12.00 -1.76
CA ALA A 24 -7.27 12.38 -2.63
C ALA A 24 -8.34 13.19 -1.88
N LEU A 25 -8.82 14.27 -2.49
CA LEU A 25 -9.89 15.10 -1.95
C LEU A 25 -11.17 14.95 -2.77
N TYR A 26 -12.29 14.77 -2.07
CA TYR A 26 -13.63 14.79 -2.65
C TYR A 26 -14.46 15.88 -1.99
N GLY A 27 -14.96 16.83 -2.79
CA GLY A 27 -15.76 17.95 -2.34
C GLY A 27 -17.21 17.84 -2.83
N HIS A 28 -18.18 18.04 -1.94
CA HIS A 28 -19.61 18.05 -2.27
C HIS A 28 -20.38 18.88 -1.23
N ASP A 29 -21.39 19.63 -1.68
CA ASP A 29 -22.31 20.39 -0.82
C ASP A 29 -21.63 21.13 0.35
N GLY A 30 -20.62 21.95 0.01
CA GLY A 30 -19.88 22.77 0.96
C GLY A 30 -18.85 22.05 1.85
N ALA A 31 -18.78 20.71 1.79
CA ALA A 31 -17.91 19.88 2.61
C ALA A 31 -16.87 19.10 1.79
N TRP A 32 -15.86 18.56 2.47
CA TRP A 32 -14.79 17.75 1.90
C TRP A 32 -14.58 16.46 2.71
N VAL A 33 -14.21 15.39 2.03
CA VAL A 33 -13.60 14.20 2.64
C VAL A 33 -12.23 13.96 2.00
N ILE A 34 -11.33 13.40 2.81
CA ILE A 34 -10.00 12.99 2.39
C ILE A 34 -10.03 11.47 2.25
N VAL A 35 -9.50 10.93 1.14
CA VAL A 35 -9.22 9.50 1.00
C VAL A 35 -7.72 9.33 1.04
N ASP A 36 -7.25 8.61 2.06
CA ASP A 36 -5.86 8.34 2.40
C ASP A 36 -4.99 9.58 2.70
N LEU A 37 -3.90 9.36 3.44
CA LEU A 37 -2.91 10.36 3.83
C LEU A 37 -1.53 9.70 3.98
N GLY A 38 -0.90 9.44 2.85
CA GLY A 38 0.31 8.64 2.71
C GLY A 38 1.64 9.39 2.69
N ILE A 39 2.72 8.61 2.81
CA ILE A 39 4.11 9.05 2.57
C ILE A 39 4.73 8.38 1.34
N THR A 40 5.88 8.88 0.92
CA THR A 40 6.81 8.20 0.01
C THR A 40 8.26 8.44 0.47
N PHE A 41 9.23 7.83 -0.22
CA PHE A 41 10.65 7.84 0.14
C PHE A 41 11.49 8.32 -1.05
N GLY A 42 12.64 8.96 -0.79
CA GLY A 42 13.55 9.46 -1.84
C GLY A 42 14.40 8.40 -2.54
N GLY A 43 14.51 7.19 -1.99
CA GLY A 43 15.29 6.09 -2.57
C GLY A 43 16.80 6.39 -2.64
N ASP A 44 17.51 5.65 -3.52
CA ASP A 44 18.96 5.84 -3.74
C ASP A 44 19.29 7.16 -4.45
N ASP A 45 18.31 7.77 -5.12
CA ASP A 45 18.49 9.00 -5.89
C ASP A 45 18.45 10.26 -5.04
N PHE A 46 17.69 10.23 -3.93
CA PHE A 46 17.46 11.37 -3.04
C PHE A 46 17.57 10.92 -1.56
N PRO A 47 18.75 10.46 -1.11
CA PRO A 47 18.92 9.84 0.20
C PRO A 47 18.62 10.78 1.38
N GLU A 48 18.76 12.09 1.18
CA GLU A 48 18.38 13.12 2.15
C GLU A 48 16.85 13.24 2.34
N GLN A 49 16.05 12.78 1.37
CA GLN A 49 14.59 12.83 1.40
C GLN A 49 14.01 11.54 2.00
N ARG A 50 14.25 11.33 3.30
CA ARG A 50 13.93 10.07 3.99
C ARG A 50 12.43 9.80 4.12
N VAL A 51 11.60 10.83 4.27
CA VAL A 51 10.14 10.71 4.32
C VAL A 51 9.56 11.95 3.66
N MET A 52 8.72 11.75 2.65
CA MET A 52 8.01 12.81 1.96
C MET A 52 6.50 12.58 2.01
N MET A 53 5.74 13.67 1.96
CA MET A 53 4.28 13.65 1.95
C MET A 53 3.73 14.80 1.09
N ALA A 54 2.48 14.69 0.66
CA ALA A 54 1.82 15.74 -0.11
C ALA A 54 1.62 16.98 0.77
N ASP A 55 1.75 18.18 0.18
CA ASP A 55 1.45 19.42 0.87
C ASP A 55 -0.08 19.57 1.06
N PRO A 56 -0.60 19.56 2.31
CA PRO A 56 -2.04 19.66 2.55
C PRO A 56 -2.54 21.11 2.57
N SER A 57 -1.73 22.12 2.23
CA SER A 57 -2.05 23.54 2.43
C SER A 57 -3.43 23.95 1.89
N PHE A 58 -3.84 23.43 0.73
CA PHE A 58 -5.17 23.66 0.18
C PHE A 58 -6.29 23.25 1.15
N ILE A 59 -6.22 22.02 1.67
CA ILE A 59 -7.30 21.46 2.51
C ILE A 59 -7.16 21.89 3.98
N ALA A 60 -5.94 22.08 4.48
CA ALA A 60 -5.66 22.58 5.82
C ALA A 60 -6.22 24.01 6.03
N ALA A 61 -6.12 24.87 5.00
CA ALA A 61 -6.76 26.20 5.03
C ALA A 61 -8.30 26.14 5.05
N ARG A 62 -8.89 24.96 4.85
CA ARG A 62 -10.34 24.69 4.82
C ARG A 62 -10.72 23.60 5.83
N ARG A 63 -9.90 23.36 6.86
CA ARG A 63 -10.10 22.23 7.80
C ARG A 63 -11.50 22.14 8.40
N GLU A 64 -12.15 23.29 8.65
CA GLU A 64 -13.51 23.36 9.22
C GLU A 64 -14.60 22.79 8.28
N ARG A 65 -14.25 22.52 7.01
CA ARG A 65 -15.11 21.88 6.02
C ARG A 65 -14.76 20.40 5.80
N VAL A 66 -13.71 19.90 6.45
CA VAL A 66 -13.28 18.51 6.32
C VAL A 66 -14.12 17.66 7.27
N SER A 67 -14.93 16.78 6.70
CA SER A 67 -15.84 15.94 7.47
C SER A 67 -15.14 14.70 8.03
N GLY A 68 -14.05 14.25 7.39
CA GLY A 68 -13.23 13.14 7.88
C GLY A 68 -12.17 12.69 6.89
N ILE A 69 -11.26 11.83 7.38
CA ILE A 69 -10.30 11.07 6.59
C ILE A 69 -10.79 9.63 6.51
N LEU A 70 -10.98 9.11 5.31
CA LEU A 70 -11.34 7.73 5.05
C LEU A 70 -10.07 6.99 4.61
N LEU A 71 -9.70 5.92 5.31
CA LEU A 71 -8.52 5.13 4.99
C LEU A 71 -8.93 3.85 4.25
N THR A 72 -8.31 3.60 3.10
CA THR A 72 -8.56 2.40 2.28
C THR A 72 -7.92 1.16 2.89
N HIS A 73 -6.67 1.29 3.37
CA HIS A 73 -5.88 0.24 4.00
C HIS A 73 -4.67 0.79 4.77
N GLY A 74 -3.93 -0.09 5.45
CA GLY A 74 -2.86 0.27 6.39
C GLY A 74 -1.43 0.40 5.85
N HIS A 75 -1.21 0.55 4.53
CA HIS A 75 0.15 0.78 4.02
C HIS A 75 0.66 2.21 4.30
N GLU A 76 1.98 2.37 4.39
CA GLU A 76 2.62 3.65 4.72
C GLU A 76 2.29 4.75 3.71
N ASP A 77 2.19 4.39 2.45
CA ASP A 77 1.81 5.29 1.37
C ASP A 77 0.31 5.61 1.31
N HIS A 78 -0.46 5.14 2.31
CA HIS A 78 -1.86 5.49 2.55
C HIS A 78 -2.13 6.05 3.96
N ILE A 79 -1.32 5.72 4.98
CA ILE A 79 -1.54 6.19 6.37
C ILE A 79 -0.36 6.95 6.97
N GLY A 80 0.82 6.86 6.37
CA GLY A 80 2.08 7.23 6.99
C GLY A 80 2.24 8.73 7.24
N ALA A 81 1.43 9.58 6.61
CA ALA A 81 1.49 11.03 6.82
C ALA A 81 0.58 11.52 7.96
N LEU A 82 -0.29 10.65 8.51
CA LEU A 82 -1.16 10.98 9.66
C LEU A 82 -0.39 11.59 10.85
N PRO A 83 0.74 11.01 11.33
CA PRO A 83 1.48 11.55 12.47
C PRO A 83 1.98 12.98 12.27
N TYR A 84 2.19 13.38 11.02
CA TYR A 84 2.79 14.67 10.66
C TYR A 84 1.73 15.72 10.30
N LEU A 85 0.65 15.30 9.65
CA LEU A 85 -0.32 16.20 9.04
C LEU A 85 -1.63 16.31 9.82
N TRP A 86 -1.99 15.32 10.66
CA TRP A 86 -3.29 15.32 11.32
C TRP A 86 -3.55 16.57 12.17
N ARG A 87 -2.54 17.13 12.86
CA ARG A 87 -2.69 18.38 13.65
C ARG A 87 -3.16 19.58 12.80
N ARG A 88 -2.88 19.59 11.49
CA ARG A 88 -3.32 20.65 10.56
C ARG A 88 -4.77 20.44 10.09
N LEU A 89 -5.28 19.22 10.17
CA LEU A 89 -6.58 18.79 9.68
C LEU A 89 -7.63 18.68 10.79
N ARG A 90 -7.28 18.10 11.95
CA ARG A 90 -8.14 17.92 13.14
C ARG A 90 -9.56 17.44 12.84
N CYS A 91 -9.66 16.39 12.04
CA CYS A 91 -10.93 15.73 11.71
C CYS A 91 -10.90 14.25 12.12
N PRO A 92 -12.06 13.58 12.22
CA PRO A 92 -12.13 12.15 12.52
C PRO A 92 -11.48 11.31 11.42
N ILE A 93 -10.91 10.18 11.81
CA ILE A 93 -10.30 9.19 10.92
C ILE A 93 -11.19 7.94 10.94
N TYR A 94 -11.56 7.45 9.77
CA TYR A 94 -12.38 6.25 9.60
C TYR A 94 -11.53 5.15 8.96
N ALA A 95 -11.49 4.00 9.61
CA ALA A 95 -10.66 2.89 9.18
C ALA A 95 -11.28 1.55 9.60
N THR A 96 -10.97 0.49 8.88
CA THR A 96 -11.32 -0.87 9.33
C THR A 96 -10.43 -1.29 10.52
N PRO A 97 -10.85 -2.27 11.35
CA PRO A 97 -10.19 -2.61 12.61
C PRO A 97 -8.67 -2.81 12.54
N PHE A 98 -8.17 -3.52 11.51
CA PHE A 98 -6.74 -3.73 11.28
C PHE A 98 -6.01 -2.41 10.99
N THR A 99 -6.56 -1.61 10.08
CA THR A 99 -6.02 -0.29 9.73
C THR A 99 -6.08 0.67 10.92
N ALA A 100 -7.18 0.66 11.69
CA ALA A 100 -7.36 1.47 12.88
C ALA A 100 -6.31 1.16 13.96
N ALA A 101 -6.00 -0.12 14.18
CA ALA A 101 -4.95 -0.52 15.12
C ALA A 101 -3.57 0.04 14.73
N LEU A 102 -3.21 -0.03 13.44
CA LEU A 102 -1.97 0.56 12.92
C LEU A 102 -1.95 2.08 13.08
N VAL A 103 -3.06 2.74 12.77
CA VAL A 103 -3.23 4.19 12.88
C VAL A 103 -3.10 4.64 14.32
N ARG A 104 -3.79 4.00 15.27
CA ARG A 104 -3.68 4.32 16.70
C ARG A 104 -2.26 4.17 17.22
N TYR A 105 -1.56 3.10 16.82
CA TYR A 105 -0.16 2.92 17.16
C TYR A 105 0.69 4.10 16.65
N ARG A 106 0.53 4.50 15.39
CA ARG A 106 1.29 5.62 14.79
C ARG A 106 0.99 6.96 15.45
N LEU A 107 -0.27 7.22 15.76
CA LEU A 107 -0.70 8.45 16.43
C LEU A 107 -0.16 8.53 17.86
N ALA A 108 -0.20 7.42 18.61
CA ALA A 108 0.38 7.35 19.95
C ALA A 108 1.89 7.62 19.96
N GLN A 109 2.64 7.08 18.98
CA GLN A 109 4.08 7.39 18.84
C GLN A 109 4.35 8.88 18.58
N ALA A 110 3.37 9.63 18.06
CA ALA A 110 3.47 11.07 17.80
C ALA A 110 2.82 11.95 18.89
N GLY A 111 2.32 11.35 19.98
CA GLY A 111 1.58 12.06 21.02
C GLY A 111 0.29 12.69 20.49
N LEU A 112 -0.48 11.91 19.71
CA LEU A 112 -1.74 12.29 19.06
C LEU A 112 -2.88 11.35 19.45
N GLU A 113 -2.88 10.88 20.69
CA GLU A 113 -3.93 10.00 21.23
C GLU A 113 -5.30 10.71 21.32
N ASP A 114 -5.34 12.04 21.18
CA ASP A 114 -6.56 12.84 21.10
C ASP A 114 -7.28 12.75 19.75
N ALA A 115 -6.65 12.14 18.74
CA ALA A 115 -7.26 11.93 17.44
C ALA A 115 -8.37 10.86 17.49
N THR A 116 -9.57 11.24 17.03
CA THR A 116 -10.70 10.33 16.91
C THR A 116 -10.49 9.34 15.76
N VAL A 117 -10.35 8.06 16.09
CA VAL A 117 -10.26 6.95 15.12
C VAL A 117 -11.50 6.06 15.26
N GLU A 118 -12.43 6.26 14.33
CA GLU A 118 -13.68 5.52 14.21
C GLU A 118 -13.45 4.22 13.43
N GLU A 119 -13.76 3.09 14.06
CA GLU A 119 -13.74 1.79 13.38
C GLU A 119 -15.01 1.58 12.57
N VAL A 120 -14.83 1.24 11.30
CA VAL A 120 -15.93 0.92 10.38
C VAL A 120 -15.73 -0.48 9.82
N SER A 121 -16.81 -1.24 9.69
CA SER A 121 -16.72 -2.60 9.14
C SER A 121 -16.74 -2.59 7.62
N CYS A 122 -16.01 -3.51 6.99
CA CYS A 122 -16.16 -3.77 5.57
C CYS A 122 -17.62 -4.18 5.26
N GLY A 123 -18.24 -3.54 4.27
CA GLY A 123 -19.65 -3.68 3.90
C GLY A 123 -20.60 -2.76 4.67
N GLU A 124 -20.12 -2.05 5.69
CA GLU A 124 -20.92 -1.08 6.44
C GLU A 124 -21.20 0.18 5.60
N ARG A 125 -22.40 0.71 5.78
CA ARG A 125 -22.84 1.98 5.18
C ARG A 125 -23.07 2.99 6.28
N PHE A 126 -22.44 4.15 6.14
CA PHE A 126 -22.52 5.22 7.13
C PHE A 126 -22.47 6.58 6.43
N GLN A 127 -22.72 7.65 7.19
CA GLN A 127 -22.79 9.01 6.67
C GLN A 127 -21.71 9.87 7.31
N ILE A 128 -20.99 10.65 6.50
CA ILE A 128 -20.10 11.72 6.98
C ILE A 128 -20.43 13.00 6.22
N GLY A 129 -20.98 13.99 6.92
CA GLY A 129 -21.46 15.21 6.26
C GLY A 129 -22.44 14.88 5.13
N PRO A 130 -22.27 15.43 3.92
CA PRO A 130 -23.16 15.15 2.79
C PRO A 130 -22.77 13.87 2.01
N PHE A 131 -21.81 13.08 2.50
CA PHE A 131 -21.34 11.86 1.84
C PHE A 131 -21.91 10.61 2.50
N GLY A 132 -22.61 9.79 1.71
CA GLY A 132 -22.91 8.40 2.08
C GLY A 132 -21.73 7.52 1.70
N VAL A 133 -21.16 6.80 2.66
CA VAL A 133 -19.92 6.02 2.49
C VAL A 133 -20.22 4.54 2.62
N GLU A 134 -19.62 3.72 1.76
CA GLU A 134 -19.65 2.26 1.83
C GLU A 134 -18.25 1.71 1.55
N TYR A 135 -17.74 0.89 2.47
CA TYR A 135 -16.48 0.17 2.29
C TYR A 135 -16.78 -1.17 1.59
N ILE A 136 -16.09 -1.44 0.48
CA ILE A 136 -16.26 -2.66 -0.31
C ILE A 136 -14.95 -3.44 -0.25
N GLY A 137 -15.01 -4.66 0.25
CA GLY A 137 -13.84 -5.49 0.50
C GLY A 137 -13.12 -5.88 -0.80
N MET A 138 -11.80 -5.68 -0.80
CA MET A 138 -10.89 -6.05 -1.88
C MET A 138 -9.87 -7.08 -1.37
N THR A 139 -8.97 -7.51 -2.24
CA THR A 139 -7.76 -8.27 -1.86
C THR A 139 -6.52 -7.46 -2.26
N HIS A 140 -5.49 -7.45 -1.42
CA HIS A 140 -4.24 -6.72 -1.62
C HIS A 140 -3.13 -7.37 -0.78
N SER A 141 -1.94 -6.77 -0.68
CA SER A 141 -0.81 -7.30 0.11
C SER A 141 -0.85 -6.92 1.60
N ILE A 142 -2.03 -6.60 2.13
CA ILE A 142 -2.29 -6.32 3.55
C ILE A 142 -3.73 -6.73 3.90
N PRO A 143 -4.05 -7.09 5.16
CA PRO A 143 -5.42 -7.31 5.60
C PRO A 143 -6.33 -6.08 5.46
N GLU A 144 -7.62 -6.34 5.27
CA GLU A 144 -8.68 -5.33 5.12
C GLU A 144 -8.42 -4.20 4.11
N PRO A 145 -8.05 -4.50 2.86
CA PRO A 145 -8.02 -3.48 1.81
C PRO A 145 -9.45 -3.22 1.31
N ASN A 146 -9.80 -1.95 1.12
CA ASN A 146 -11.15 -1.55 0.75
C ASN A 146 -11.16 -0.58 -0.42
N ALA A 147 -12.09 -0.81 -1.34
CA ALA A 147 -12.61 0.27 -2.18
C ALA A 147 -13.63 1.08 -1.38
N ILE A 148 -13.73 2.37 -1.65
CA ILE A 148 -14.64 3.30 -0.99
C ILE A 148 -15.62 3.83 -2.03
N LEU A 149 -16.91 3.57 -1.82
CA LEU A 149 -17.98 4.16 -2.61
C LEU A 149 -18.53 5.39 -1.89
N LEU A 150 -18.34 6.56 -2.50
CA LEU A 150 -18.83 7.85 -2.02
C LEU A 150 -20.10 8.23 -2.77
N ARG A 151 -21.24 8.23 -2.10
CA ARG A 151 -22.53 8.68 -2.62
C ARG A 151 -22.81 10.12 -2.24
N THR A 152 -23.31 10.88 -3.20
CA THR A 152 -23.65 12.29 -3.06
C THR A 152 -24.97 12.58 -3.75
N ALA A 153 -25.53 13.79 -3.57
CA ALA A 153 -26.73 14.19 -4.29
C ALA A 153 -26.51 14.29 -5.81
N ALA A 154 -25.26 14.50 -6.26
CA ALA A 154 -24.90 14.59 -7.67
C ALA A 154 -24.68 13.23 -8.35
N GLY A 155 -24.46 12.17 -7.56
CA GLY A 155 -24.10 10.82 -8.01
C GLY A 155 -23.03 10.18 -7.13
N ALA A 156 -22.52 9.01 -7.53
CA ALA A 156 -21.54 8.25 -6.74
C ALA A 156 -20.14 8.20 -7.38
N VAL A 157 -19.08 8.19 -6.58
CA VAL A 157 -17.70 7.94 -7.06
C VAL A 157 -17.15 6.73 -6.34
N LEU A 158 -16.61 5.78 -7.12
CA LEU A 158 -15.86 4.64 -6.56
C LEU A 158 -14.38 4.97 -6.57
N HIS A 159 -13.74 4.97 -5.39
CA HIS A 159 -12.29 4.99 -5.25
C HIS A 159 -11.83 3.57 -4.94
N THR A 160 -11.00 2.95 -5.79
CA THR A 160 -10.70 1.51 -5.62
C THR A 160 -9.79 1.21 -4.44
N GLY A 161 -9.02 2.20 -3.98
CA GLY A 161 -7.80 1.94 -3.20
C GLY A 161 -6.87 1.05 -4.02
N ASP A 162 -6.01 0.32 -3.32
CA ASP A 162 -5.08 -0.63 -3.93
C ASP A 162 -5.62 -2.06 -3.84
N TRP A 163 -5.47 -2.82 -4.92
CA TRP A 163 -6.14 -4.10 -5.03
C TRP A 163 -5.54 -5.03 -6.08
N LYS A 164 -5.86 -6.30 -5.95
CA LYS A 164 -5.81 -7.33 -7.00
C LYS A 164 -7.06 -8.20 -6.89
N LEU A 165 -7.29 -9.10 -7.85
CA LEU A 165 -8.32 -10.14 -7.75
C LEU A 165 -7.69 -11.45 -7.33
N ASP A 166 -7.47 -11.62 -6.02
CA ASP A 166 -6.97 -12.87 -5.47
C ASP A 166 -8.13 -13.84 -5.22
N ASP A 167 -8.14 -14.96 -5.95
CA ASP A 167 -9.19 -15.98 -5.81
C ASP A 167 -8.93 -16.94 -4.63
N ARG A 168 -7.71 -16.98 -4.09
CA ARG A 168 -7.29 -17.81 -2.95
C ARG A 168 -6.44 -17.00 -1.95
N PRO A 169 -6.98 -15.91 -1.36
CA PRO A 169 -6.22 -15.15 -0.38
C PRO A 169 -5.93 -16.03 0.85
N VAL A 170 -4.72 -15.89 1.41
CA VAL A 170 -4.29 -16.68 2.57
C VAL A 170 -4.84 -16.12 3.88
N VAL A 171 -5.00 -14.80 3.97
CA VAL A 171 -5.48 -14.09 5.15
C VAL A 171 -6.62 -13.17 4.76
N GLY A 172 -7.64 -13.10 5.63
CA GLY A 172 -8.79 -12.22 5.46
C GLY A 172 -9.81 -12.72 4.45
N ARG A 173 -10.70 -11.81 4.03
CA ARG A 173 -11.81 -12.13 3.12
C ARG A 173 -11.34 -11.98 1.68
N ARG A 174 -11.98 -12.75 0.79
CA ARG A 174 -11.89 -12.51 -0.65
C ARG A 174 -12.60 -11.20 -1.02
N TYR A 175 -12.21 -10.62 -2.16
CA TYR A 175 -12.87 -9.46 -2.73
C TYR A 175 -14.37 -9.73 -2.98
N ASP A 176 -15.22 -8.71 -2.82
CA ASP A 176 -16.67 -8.85 -3.00
C ASP A 176 -17.10 -8.68 -4.47
N ALA A 177 -16.89 -9.75 -5.25
CA ALA A 177 -17.23 -9.77 -6.68
C ALA A 177 -18.71 -9.43 -6.96
N ALA A 178 -19.61 -9.88 -6.08
CA ALA A 178 -21.04 -9.67 -6.23
C ALA A 178 -21.39 -8.19 -6.04
N ARG A 179 -20.85 -7.56 -4.98
CA ARG A 179 -21.05 -6.14 -4.71
C ARG A 179 -20.44 -5.25 -5.78
N LEU A 180 -19.22 -5.56 -6.23
CA LEU A 180 -18.55 -4.85 -7.33
C LEU A 180 -19.37 -4.93 -8.63
N SER A 181 -19.87 -6.11 -8.98
CA SER A 181 -20.74 -6.27 -10.15
C SER A 181 -22.06 -5.50 -10.03
N ALA A 182 -22.63 -5.42 -8.82
CA ALA A 182 -23.85 -4.65 -8.56
C ALA A 182 -23.66 -3.13 -8.76
N LEU A 183 -22.43 -2.61 -8.71
CA LEU A 183 -22.14 -1.20 -8.97
C LEU A 183 -22.48 -0.75 -10.39
N ARG A 184 -22.62 -1.67 -11.35
CA ARG A 184 -23.11 -1.37 -12.69
C ARG A 184 -24.50 -0.73 -12.70
N ARG A 185 -25.30 -0.96 -11.65
CA ARG A 185 -26.65 -0.40 -11.49
C ARG A 185 -26.66 0.87 -10.63
N GLU A 186 -25.52 1.24 -10.05
CA GLU A 186 -25.35 2.46 -9.27
C GLU A 186 -25.18 3.66 -10.22
N SER A 187 -25.70 4.82 -9.84
CA SER A 187 -25.48 6.07 -10.58
C SER A 187 -24.06 6.61 -10.36
N LEU A 188 -23.07 5.90 -10.88
CA LEU A 188 -21.66 6.29 -10.81
C LEU A 188 -21.39 7.49 -11.73
N LEU A 189 -20.62 8.46 -11.22
CA LEU A 189 -20.02 9.55 -11.97
C LEU A 189 -18.64 9.16 -12.48
N ALA A 190 -17.87 8.43 -11.69
CA ALA A 190 -16.51 8.01 -12.01
C ALA A 190 -16.06 6.79 -11.20
N LEU A 191 -15.09 6.07 -11.76
CA LEU A 191 -14.20 5.17 -11.04
C LEU A 191 -12.81 5.81 -11.00
N VAL A 192 -12.24 5.93 -9.80
CA VAL A 192 -10.88 6.40 -9.53
C VAL A 192 -10.05 5.18 -9.13
N GLY A 193 -9.09 4.78 -9.98
CA GLY A 193 -8.55 3.41 -9.94
C GLY A 193 -7.03 3.28 -9.96
N ASP A 194 -6.51 2.33 -9.18
CA ASP A 194 -5.10 1.91 -9.15
C ASP A 194 -4.57 1.56 -10.55
N SER A 195 -3.36 2.04 -10.86
CA SER A 195 -2.69 1.86 -12.15
C SER A 195 -1.34 1.16 -12.04
N THR A 196 -0.89 0.79 -10.84
CA THR A 196 0.48 0.38 -10.52
C THR A 196 1.02 -0.70 -11.45
N ASN A 197 0.19 -1.70 -11.75
CA ASN A 197 0.54 -2.81 -12.65
C ASN A 197 -0.17 -2.77 -14.00
N ALA A 198 -0.72 -1.63 -14.42
CA ALA A 198 -1.41 -1.52 -15.71
C ALA A 198 -0.50 -1.78 -16.93
N VAL A 199 0.82 -1.70 -16.75
CA VAL A 199 1.82 -2.06 -17.76
C VAL A 199 2.10 -3.58 -17.83
N VAL A 200 1.65 -4.35 -16.85
CA VAL A 200 1.91 -5.78 -16.71
C VAL A 200 0.79 -6.56 -17.41
N PRO A 201 1.09 -7.39 -18.43
CA PRO A 201 0.09 -8.21 -19.10
C PRO A 201 -0.40 -9.35 -18.19
N GLY A 202 -1.50 -9.99 -18.56
CA GLY A 202 -2.05 -11.13 -17.82
C GLY A 202 -2.79 -10.73 -16.54
N THR A 203 -2.84 -11.64 -15.57
CA THR A 203 -3.52 -11.47 -14.28
C THR A 203 -2.52 -11.63 -13.14
N THR A 204 -2.72 -10.90 -12.05
CA THR A 204 -1.88 -11.02 -10.86
C THR A 204 -2.12 -12.36 -10.15
N GLY A 205 -1.04 -13.02 -9.71
CA GLY A 205 -1.09 -14.30 -9.01
C GLY A 205 -1.69 -14.24 -7.60
N SER A 206 -2.03 -15.41 -7.07
CA SER A 206 -2.56 -15.57 -5.72
C SER A 206 -1.46 -15.70 -4.68
N GLU A 207 -1.64 -15.14 -3.48
CA GLU A 207 -0.75 -15.46 -2.34
C GLU A 207 -0.78 -16.96 -1.99
N GLY A 208 -1.89 -17.65 -2.28
CA GLY A 208 -2.01 -19.09 -2.06
C GLY A 208 -1.12 -19.95 -2.97
N ASP A 209 -0.61 -19.39 -4.07
CA ASP A 209 0.28 -20.10 -5.00
C ASP A 209 1.74 -20.14 -4.54
N LEU A 210 2.09 -19.35 -3.53
CA LEU A 210 3.48 -19.22 -3.08
C LEU A 210 3.92 -20.31 -2.10
N PHE A 211 3.00 -21.12 -1.59
CA PHE A 211 3.33 -22.15 -0.60
C PHE A 211 4.32 -23.19 -1.15
N GLU A 212 4.00 -23.81 -2.29
CA GLU A 212 4.82 -24.90 -2.84
C GLU A 212 6.23 -24.43 -3.27
N PRO A 213 6.40 -23.33 -4.03
CA PRO A 213 7.75 -22.85 -4.39
C PRO A 213 8.61 -22.51 -3.17
N LEU A 214 8.01 -21.91 -2.14
CA LEU A 214 8.73 -21.58 -0.90
C LEU A 214 9.07 -22.84 -0.09
N ARG A 215 8.19 -23.85 -0.07
CA ARG A 215 8.43 -25.15 0.57
C ARG A 215 9.61 -25.86 -0.09
N GLU A 216 9.62 -25.96 -1.41
CA GLU A 216 10.69 -26.64 -2.15
C GLU A 216 12.07 -26.01 -1.89
N LEU A 217 12.16 -24.68 -1.87
CA LEU A 217 13.41 -23.99 -1.52
C LEU A 217 13.84 -24.27 -0.08
N ALA A 218 12.88 -24.32 0.86
CA ALA A 218 13.16 -24.57 2.26
C ALA A 218 13.61 -26.02 2.55
N GLU A 219 13.11 -26.98 1.77
CA GLU A 219 13.51 -28.39 1.83
C GLU A 219 14.92 -28.63 1.30
N GLN A 220 15.32 -27.88 0.27
CA GLN A 220 16.65 -27.98 -0.33
C GLN A 220 17.75 -27.33 0.51
N ALA A 221 17.38 -26.32 1.31
CA ALA A 221 18.33 -25.59 2.15
C ALA A 221 18.92 -26.50 3.24
N THR A 222 20.25 -26.46 3.41
CA THR A 222 20.94 -27.24 4.46
C THR A 222 21.26 -26.43 5.71
N GLY A 223 21.41 -25.11 5.56
CA GLY A 223 21.59 -24.16 6.66
C GLY A 223 20.29 -23.49 7.10
N ARG A 224 20.43 -22.27 7.63
CA ARG A 224 19.29 -21.41 8.01
C ARG A 224 18.57 -20.91 6.75
N VAL A 225 17.25 -20.77 6.82
CA VAL A 225 16.46 -20.12 5.77
C VAL A 225 15.99 -18.76 6.27
N VAL A 226 16.35 -17.70 5.56
CA VAL A 226 15.88 -16.33 5.85
C VAL A 226 15.15 -15.78 4.64
N VAL A 227 13.86 -15.50 4.80
CA VAL A 227 13.02 -14.96 3.73
C VAL A 227 12.74 -13.49 3.99
N THR A 228 13.05 -12.64 3.01
CA THR A 228 12.73 -11.22 3.11
C THR A 228 11.38 -10.90 2.48
N SER A 229 10.61 -10.06 3.16
CA SER A 229 9.31 -9.58 2.68
C SER A 229 8.98 -8.21 3.27
N PHE A 230 7.95 -7.55 2.72
CA PHE A 230 7.39 -6.36 3.34
C PHE A 230 6.72 -6.73 4.66
N ALA A 231 6.98 -5.95 5.70
CA ALA A 231 6.42 -6.20 7.02
C ALA A 231 4.89 -6.20 7.04
N SER A 232 4.25 -5.44 6.14
CA SER A 232 2.81 -5.35 6.00
C SER A 232 2.13 -6.58 5.40
N ASN A 233 2.88 -7.46 4.74
CA ASN A 233 2.29 -8.64 4.08
C ASN A 233 2.07 -9.79 5.08
N VAL A 234 1.01 -9.66 5.89
CA VAL A 234 0.58 -10.68 6.86
C VAL A 234 0.29 -12.02 6.18
N ALA A 235 -0.33 -12.00 5.00
CA ALA A 235 -0.59 -13.21 4.22
C ALA A 235 0.72 -13.97 3.92
N ARG A 236 1.78 -13.27 3.52
CA ARG A 236 3.10 -13.87 3.32
C ARG A 236 3.68 -14.43 4.60
N LEU A 237 3.60 -13.71 5.72
CA LEU A 237 4.11 -14.21 7.01
C LEU A 237 3.40 -15.50 7.45
N VAL A 238 2.09 -15.61 7.20
CA VAL A 238 1.31 -16.83 7.42
C VAL A 238 1.77 -17.96 6.49
N THR A 239 1.95 -17.68 5.19
CA THR A 239 2.49 -18.67 4.25
C THR A 239 3.86 -19.18 4.70
N LEU A 240 4.76 -18.28 5.12
CA LEU A 240 6.10 -18.65 5.60
C LEU A 240 6.05 -19.48 6.90
N ALA A 241 5.14 -19.16 7.81
CA ALA A 241 4.93 -19.96 9.02
C ALA A 241 4.49 -21.39 8.70
N ARG A 242 3.56 -21.55 7.75
CA ARG A 242 3.08 -22.86 7.29
C ARG A 242 4.16 -23.64 6.55
N VAL A 243 4.95 -22.96 5.71
CA VAL A 243 6.09 -23.56 5.02
C VAL A 243 7.08 -24.10 6.04
N ALA A 244 7.49 -23.28 7.01
CA ALA A 244 8.42 -23.69 8.06
C ALA A 244 7.91 -24.92 8.83
N GLU A 245 6.63 -24.93 9.23
CA GLU A 245 6.00 -26.07 9.88
C GLU A 245 6.06 -27.35 9.02
N SER A 246 5.72 -27.23 7.74
CA SER A 246 5.67 -28.39 6.82
C SER A 246 7.03 -29.05 6.60
N VAL A 247 8.13 -28.30 6.73
CA VAL A 247 9.50 -28.80 6.58
C VAL A 247 10.20 -29.05 7.92
N GLY A 248 9.46 -29.00 9.04
CA GLY A 248 9.99 -29.28 10.38
C GLY A 248 10.93 -28.20 10.93
N ARG A 249 10.84 -26.97 10.42
CA ARG A 249 11.64 -25.82 10.88
C ARG A 249 10.86 -24.94 11.86
N ARG A 250 11.59 -24.24 12.71
CA ARG A 250 11.08 -23.30 13.72
C ARG A 250 11.03 -21.89 13.13
N PHE A 251 9.82 -21.36 13.05
CA PHE A 251 9.57 -20.05 12.44
C PHE A 251 9.73 -18.90 13.42
N GLY A 252 10.42 -17.83 13.00
CA GLY A 252 10.48 -16.56 13.71
C GLY A 252 10.39 -15.35 12.78
N VAL A 253 10.05 -14.19 13.32
CA VAL A 253 10.06 -12.92 12.58
C VAL A 253 11.16 -12.01 13.15
N VAL A 254 11.93 -11.38 12.28
CA VAL A 254 13.08 -10.56 12.66
C VAL A 254 12.92 -9.14 12.15
N GLY A 255 12.68 -8.23 13.10
CA GLY A 255 12.59 -6.81 12.83
C GLY A 255 11.36 -6.18 13.52
N PRO A 256 11.51 -5.01 14.17
CA PRO A 256 10.43 -4.40 14.92
C PRO A 256 9.15 -4.13 14.10
N ALA A 257 9.28 -3.88 12.80
CA ALA A 257 8.11 -3.66 11.94
C ALA A 257 7.29 -4.95 11.72
N MET A 258 7.96 -6.09 11.51
CA MET A 258 7.29 -7.38 11.36
C MET A 258 6.67 -7.85 12.68
N GLU A 259 7.40 -7.72 13.79
CA GLU A 259 6.90 -8.05 15.13
C GLU A 259 5.61 -7.28 15.45
N ARG A 260 5.59 -5.98 15.16
CA ARG A 260 4.37 -5.16 15.30
C ARG A 260 3.24 -5.64 14.41
N MET A 261 3.53 -5.98 13.15
CA MET A 261 2.49 -6.42 12.23
C MET A 261 1.87 -7.75 12.68
N VAL A 262 2.68 -8.69 13.19
CA VAL A 262 2.19 -9.92 13.81
C VAL A 262 1.34 -9.62 15.04
N ALA A 263 1.78 -8.69 15.91
CA ALA A 263 1.03 -8.32 17.10
C ALA A 263 -0.35 -7.72 16.75
N VAL A 264 -0.40 -6.83 15.76
CA VAL A 264 -1.66 -6.27 15.25
C VAL A 264 -2.53 -7.37 14.65
N ALA A 265 -1.96 -8.21 13.77
CA ALA A 265 -2.69 -9.33 13.15
C ALA A 265 -3.29 -10.28 14.20
N ARG A 266 -2.56 -10.61 15.28
CA ARG A 266 -3.10 -11.38 16.41
C ARG A 266 -4.25 -10.66 17.10
N GLY A 267 -4.07 -9.38 17.43
CA GLY A 267 -5.07 -8.56 18.13
C GLY A 267 -6.38 -8.37 17.35
N THR A 268 -6.32 -8.47 16.02
CA THR A 268 -7.48 -8.30 15.13
C THR A 268 -7.94 -9.60 14.45
N GLY A 269 -7.40 -10.76 14.84
CA GLY A 269 -7.83 -12.07 14.33
C GLY A 269 -7.36 -12.42 12.90
N TYR A 270 -6.34 -11.74 12.37
CA TYR A 270 -5.72 -12.03 11.07
C TYR A 270 -4.47 -12.93 11.16
N TRP A 271 -4.01 -13.24 12.37
CA TRP A 271 -3.01 -14.28 12.60
C TRP A 271 -3.71 -15.59 12.99
N PRO A 272 -3.65 -16.65 12.18
CA PRO A 272 -4.36 -17.89 12.46
C PRO A 272 -3.91 -18.56 13.77
N GLU A 273 -4.87 -19.07 14.54
CA GLU A 273 -4.62 -19.73 15.84
C GLU A 273 -4.03 -21.14 15.69
N ASP A 274 -4.16 -21.75 14.51
CA ASP A 274 -3.62 -23.07 14.18
C ASP A 274 -2.12 -23.05 13.83
N LEU A 275 -1.50 -21.86 13.74
CA LEU A 275 -0.07 -21.76 13.47
C LEU A 275 0.78 -22.11 14.70
N PRO A 276 1.97 -22.69 14.49
CA PRO A 276 2.91 -22.92 15.57
C PRO A 276 3.34 -21.62 16.24
N GLU A 277 3.73 -21.72 17.51
CA GLU A 277 4.25 -20.58 18.25
C GLU A 277 5.52 -20.04 17.60
N LEU A 278 5.54 -18.73 17.37
CA LEU A 278 6.71 -18.04 16.82
C LEU A 278 7.86 -18.08 17.81
N VAL A 279 9.04 -18.45 17.31
CA VAL A 279 10.28 -18.28 18.07
C VAL A 279 10.61 -16.80 18.16
N ASP A 280 10.82 -16.33 19.39
CA ASP A 280 11.35 -14.98 19.64
C ASP A 280 12.67 -14.79 18.89
N ALA A 281 12.84 -13.65 18.21
CA ALA A 281 14.02 -13.37 17.41
C ALA A 281 15.34 -13.57 18.18
N ARG A 282 15.34 -13.27 19.48
CA ARG A 282 16.49 -13.44 20.39
C ARG A 282 16.89 -14.90 20.59
N HIS A 283 16.00 -15.84 20.34
CA HIS A 283 16.24 -17.27 20.51
C HIS A 283 16.68 -17.98 19.23
N LEU A 284 16.44 -17.37 18.05
CA LEU A 284 16.75 -17.98 16.75
C LEU A 284 18.22 -18.34 16.60
N GLY A 285 19.14 -17.50 17.09
CA GLY A 285 20.58 -17.74 17.01
C GLY A 285 21.08 -18.95 17.81
N PHE A 286 20.28 -19.48 18.74
CA PHE A 286 20.63 -20.63 19.59
C PHE A 286 20.12 -21.97 19.07
N LEU A 287 19.28 -21.96 18.02
CA LEU A 287 18.77 -23.18 17.41
C LEU A 287 19.82 -23.81 16.46
N PRO A 288 19.75 -25.14 16.22
CA PRO A 288 20.48 -25.77 15.11
C PRO A 288 20.16 -25.05 13.80
N ARG A 289 21.16 -24.91 12.91
CA ARG A 289 21.06 -24.06 11.71
C ARG A 289 19.92 -24.53 10.80
N GLU A 290 19.85 -25.82 10.60
CA GLU A 290 18.86 -26.55 9.82
C GLU A 290 17.43 -26.42 10.38
N GLU A 291 17.26 -26.07 11.65
CA GLU A 291 15.95 -25.83 12.25
C GLU A 291 15.46 -24.39 12.07
N VAL A 292 16.33 -23.44 11.70
CA VAL A 292 15.95 -22.02 11.61
C VAL A 292 15.23 -21.71 10.31
N PHE A 293 14.03 -21.14 10.44
CA PHE A 293 13.34 -20.43 9.36
C PHE A 293 12.91 -19.05 9.86
N ALA A 294 13.35 -17.97 9.22
CA ALA A 294 13.01 -16.63 9.65
C ALA A 294 12.46 -15.76 8.52
N ALA A 295 11.44 -14.96 8.82
CA ALA A 295 11.08 -13.83 7.97
C ALA A 295 11.80 -12.56 8.47
N CYS A 296 12.31 -11.71 7.58
CA CYS A 296 12.92 -10.45 8.00
C CYS A 296 12.67 -9.29 7.03
N THR A 297 12.79 -8.07 7.56
CA THR A 297 12.76 -6.83 6.75
C THR A 297 14.08 -6.57 6.03
N GLY A 298 14.07 -5.73 5.00
CA GLY A 298 15.30 -5.28 4.32
C GLY A 298 15.43 -5.72 2.87
N SER A 299 14.31 -6.06 2.23
CA SER A 299 14.34 -6.60 0.87
C SER A 299 14.71 -5.55 -0.19
N GLN A 300 14.66 -4.26 0.16
CA GLN A 300 15.05 -3.14 -0.72
C GLN A 300 16.45 -2.59 -0.40
N GLY A 301 17.22 -3.27 0.47
CA GLY A 301 18.54 -2.78 0.89
C GLY A 301 18.48 -1.59 1.85
N GLU A 302 17.36 -1.39 2.55
CA GLU A 302 17.13 -0.22 3.39
C GLU A 302 18.17 -0.13 4.51
N PRO A 303 18.80 1.05 4.73
CA PRO A 303 19.79 1.22 5.79
C PRO A 303 19.22 0.86 7.17
N GLY A 304 19.92 -0.02 7.88
CA GLY A 304 19.50 -0.47 9.21
C GLY A 304 18.35 -1.48 9.22
N SER A 305 17.93 -2.01 8.08
CA SER A 305 17.03 -3.16 8.06
C SER A 305 17.67 -4.40 8.69
N ALA A 306 16.84 -5.38 9.06
CA ALA A 306 17.32 -6.62 9.66
C ALA A 306 18.32 -7.34 8.74
N LEU A 307 17.95 -7.54 7.46
CA LEU A 307 18.83 -8.20 6.50
C LEU A 307 20.14 -7.44 6.26
N MET A 308 20.11 -6.11 6.16
CA MET A 308 21.33 -5.31 6.00
C MET A 308 22.29 -5.46 7.19
N ARG A 309 21.76 -5.58 8.41
CA ARG A 309 22.59 -5.83 9.60
C ARG A 309 23.13 -7.26 9.61
N MET A 310 22.37 -8.25 9.15
CA MET A 310 22.81 -9.64 9.04
C MET A 310 23.91 -9.79 7.99
N ALA A 311 23.70 -9.25 6.80
CA ALA A 311 24.72 -9.20 5.74
C ALA A 311 25.98 -8.44 6.19
N ALA A 312 25.84 -7.55 7.17
CA ALA A 312 26.94 -6.81 7.76
C ALA A 312 27.64 -7.47 8.94
N ASP A 313 27.21 -8.67 9.34
CA ASP A 313 27.69 -9.37 10.52
C ASP A 313 27.56 -8.52 11.81
N ARG A 314 26.44 -7.78 11.91
CA ARG A 314 26.16 -6.86 13.03
C ARG A 314 24.76 -7.01 13.61
N HIS A 315 23.97 -7.96 13.13
CA HIS A 315 22.65 -8.19 13.68
C HIS A 315 22.77 -8.90 15.03
N ARG A 316 22.14 -8.35 16.07
CA ARG A 316 22.35 -8.77 17.46
C ARG A 316 21.96 -10.24 17.70
N ASP A 317 20.85 -10.66 17.10
CA ASP A 317 20.15 -11.88 17.52
C ASP A 317 20.28 -13.06 16.53
N LEU A 318 20.74 -12.77 15.30
CA LEU A 318 20.83 -13.75 14.22
C LEU A 318 21.89 -13.30 13.23
N LEU A 319 22.87 -14.18 12.97
CA LEU A 319 23.93 -13.96 11.98
C LEU A 319 23.78 -15.00 10.86
N LEU A 320 24.30 -14.67 9.67
CA LEU A 320 24.31 -15.55 8.51
C LEU A 320 25.72 -16.09 8.30
N ASP A 321 25.80 -17.37 7.91
CA ASP A 321 27.06 -18.06 7.68
C ASP A 321 27.02 -18.81 6.33
N HIS A 322 28.17 -19.29 5.87
CA HIS A 322 28.31 -20.04 4.63
C HIS A 322 27.35 -21.24 4.60
N GLY A 323 26.56 -21.36 3.53
CA GLY A 323 25.55 -22.40 3.34
C GLY A 323 24.17 -22.09 3.93
N ASP A 324 23.98 -20.92 4.54
CA ASP A 324 22.64 -20.38 4.81
C ASP A 324 22.00 -19.87 3.50
N SER A 325 20.67 -19.82 3.44
CA SER A 325 19.91 -19.38 2.27
C SER A 325 19.09 -18.12 2.58
N VAL A 326 19.15 -17.12 1.68
CA VAL A 326 18.35 -15.90 1.73
C VAL A 326 17.44 -15.83 0.50
N ILE A 327 16.14 -15.76 0.74
CA ILE A 327 15.10 -15.72 -0.29
C ILE A 327 14.49 -14.31 -0.34
N PHE A 328 14.60 -13.62 -1.48
CA PHE A 328 14.02 -12.30 -1.71
C PHE A 328 12.57 -12.43 -2.20
N SER A 329 11.63 -12.59 -1.27
CA SER A 329 10.20 -12.77 -1.54
C SER A 329 9.47 -11.42 -1.73
N SER A 330 10.07 -10.52 -2.51
CA SER A 330 9.55 -9.19 -2.84
C SER A 330 10.07 -8.70 -4.17
N LYS A 331 9.27 -7.89 -4.87
CA LYS A 331 9.73 -7.20 -6.07
C LYS A 331 10.64 -6.01 -5.73
N LEU A 332 11.60 -5.75 -6.60
CA LEU A 332 12.42 -4.53 -6.56
C LEU A 332 11.55 -3.29 -6.81
N ILE A 333 11.61 -2.33 -5.90
CA ILE A 333 11.01 -1.01 -6.08
C ILE A 333 11.96 -0.15 -6.93
N PRO A 334 11.48 0.49 -8.01
CA PRO A 334 12.30 1.39 -8.81
C PRO A 334 12.98 2.47 -7.96
N GLY A 335 14.28 2.67 -8.17
CA GLY A 335 15.12 3.60 -7.40
C GLY A 335 15.90 2.97 -6.24
N ASN A 336 15.77 1.66 -6.01
CA ASN A 336 16.55 0.91 -5.00
C ASN A 336 17.49 -0.14 -5.60
N GLU A 337 17.65 -0.17 -6.93
CA GLU A 337 18.42 -1.16 -7.69
C GLU A 337 19.82 -1.34 -7.09
N ARG A 338 20.54 -0.23 -6.90
CA ARG A 338 21.93 -0.26 -6.42
C ARG A 338 22.02 -0.77 -4.98
N SER A 339 21.08 -0.39 -4.13
CA SER A 339 21.03 -0.87 -2.74
C SER A 339 20.77 -2.38 -2.65
N VAL A 340 19.83 -2.90 -3.44
CA VAL A 340 19.55 -4.34 -3.49
C VAL A 340 20.72 -5.13 -4.08
N GLU A 341 21.31 -4.67 -5.18
CA GLU A 341 22.47 -5.32 -5.79
C GLU A 341 23.66 -5.43 -4.82
N ARG A 342 23.97 -4.33 -4.10
CA ARG A 342 25.04 -4.35 -3.08
C ARG A 342 24.75 -5.31 -1.94
N LEU A 343 23.50 -5.38 -1.49
CA LEU A 343 23.09 -6.31 -0.44
C LEU A 343 23.24 -7.76 -0.90
N GLN A 344 22.74 -8.10 -2.08
CA GLN A 344 22.87 -9.44 -2.63
C GLN A 344 24.34 -9.83 -2.85
N ALA A 345 25.17 -8.92 -3.38
CA ALA A 345 26.60 -9.15 -3.55
C ALA A 345 27.30 -9.43 -2.21
N ARG A 346 26.93 -8.70 -1.15
CA ARG A 346 27.48 -8.90 0.19
C ARG A 346 27.07 -10.24 0.79
N LEU A 347 25.81 -10.66 0.62
CA LEU A 347 25.33 -11.98 1.05
C LEU A 347 26.09 -13.10 0.33
N ARG A 348 26.20 -13.01 -1.01
CA ARG A 348 26.97 -14.00 -1.79
C ARG A 348 28.44 -14.07 -1.37
N ALA A 349 29.05 -12.94 -1.00
CA ALA A 349 30.42 -12.91 -0.48
C ALA A 349 30.58 -13.61 0.89
N LEU A 350 29.51 -13.77 1.67
CA LEU A 350 29.49 -14.59 2.90
C LEU A 350 29.29 -16.09 2.62
N GLY A 351 29.13 -16.50 1.36
CA GLY A 351 28.78 -17.87 1.01
C GLY A 351 27.31 -18.21 1.27
N VAL A 352 26.44 -17.20 1.36
CA VAL A 352 24.99 -17.37 1.47
C VAL A 352 24.39 -17.58 0.08
N GLU A 353 23.51 -18.57 -0.04
CA GLU A 353 22.73 -18.78 -1.26
C GLU A 353 21.64 -17.73 -1.38
N VAL A 354 21.54 -17.06 -2.53
CA VAL A 354 20.57 -15.96 -2.73
C VAL A 354 19.62 -16.34 -3.85
N THR A 355 18.32 -16.43 -3.53
CA THR A 355 17.23 -16.69 -4.47
C THR A 355 16.35 -15.44 -4.60
N THR A 356 15.98 -15.08 -5.82
CA THR A 356 15.17 -13.91 -6.14
C THR A 356 13.92 -14.28 -6.96
N ASP A 357 13.05 -13.31 -7.21
CA ASP A 357 11.84 -13.50 -8.02
C ASP A 357 12.13 -13.78 -9.51
N THR A 358 13.37 -13.62 -9.96
CA THR A 358 13.81 -14.08 -11.30
C THR A 358 14.19 -15.57 -11.32
N ASP A 359 14.48 -16.15 -10.15
CA ASP A 359 14.94 -17.53 -10.03
C ASP A 359 13.79 -18.50 -9.74
N ALA A 360 12.74 -18.03 -9.06
CA ALA A 360 11.59 -18.84 -8.66
C ALA A 360 10.31 -18.00 -8.50
N GLU A 361 9.14 -18.65 -8.56
CA GLU A 361 7.83 -18.03 -8.31
C GLU A 361 7.58 -17.82 -6.81
N ILE A 362 8.35 -16.92 -6.19
CA ILE A 362 8.36 -16.66 -4.73
C ILE A 362 7.74 -15.31 -4.35
N HIS A 363 7.15 -14.61 -5.29
CA HIS A 363 6.50 -13.32 -5.06
C HIS A 363 5.28 -13.13 -5.96
N VAL A 364 4.21 -12.61 -5.38
CA VAL A 364 3.09 -12.05 -6.14
C VAL A 364 2.91 -10.58 -5.76
N SER A 365 2.57 -9.76 -6.74
CA SER A 365 2.25 -8.36 -6.50
C SER A 365 0.92 -8.21 -5.77
N GLY A 366 0.73 -7.07 -5.09
CA GLY A 366 -0.56 -6.68 -4.50
C GLY A 366 -1.50 -5.97 -5.48
N HIS A 367 -1.01 -5.52 -6.65
CA HIS A 367 -1.73 -4.60 -7.55
C HIS A 367 -2.27 -5.29 -8.82
N PRO A 368 -3.24 -4.68 -9.54
CA PRO A 368 -3.98 -5.36 -10.58
C PRO A 368 -3.22 -5.29 -11.92
N ALA A 369 -2.98 -6.45 -12.54
CA ALA A 369 -2.47 -6.51 -13.90
C ALA A 369 -3.58 -6.19 -14.93
N GLN A 370 -3.23 -6.10 -16.21
CA GLN A 370 -4.18 -5.73 -17.28
C GLN A 370 -5.47 -6.57 -17.29
N GLY A 371 -5.37 -7.87 -17.02
CA GLY A 371 -6.50 -8.79 -16.95
C GLY A 371 -7.40 -8.53 -15.75
N ASP A 372 -6.84 -8.17 -14.59
CA ASP A 372 -7.61 -7.81 -13.39
C ASP A 372 -8.36 -6.50 -13.61
N LEU A 373 -7.68 -5.50 -14.15
CA LEU A 373 -8.26 -4.22 -14.57
C LEU A 373 -9.43 -4.44 -15.54
N ALA A 374 -9.20 -5.21 -16.60
CA ALA A 374 -10.23 -5.51 -17.61
C ALA A 374 -11.45 -6.22 -17.00
N ARG A 375 -11.23 -7.15 -16.06
CA ARG A 375 -12.29 -7.87 -15.36
C ARG A 375 -13.13 -6.92 -14.50
N LEU A 376 -12.49 -6.05 -13.71
CA LEU A 376 -13.20 -5.05 -12.91
C LEU A 376 -13.98 -4.06 -13.78
N TYR A 377 -13.37 -3.56 -14.87
CA TYR A 377 -14.02 -2.65 -15.81
C TYR A 377 -15.20 -3.32 -16.54
N GLY A 378 -15.09 -4.61 -16.86
CA GLY A 378 -16.18 -5.40 -17.42
C GLY A 378 -17.37 -5.55 -16.46
N TRP A 379 -17.10 -5.70 -15.15
CA TRP A 379 -18.14 -5.78 -14.13
C TRP A 379 -18.86 -4.46 -13.93
N ILE A 380 -18.10 -3.36 -13.76
CA ILE A 380 -18.64 -2.07 -13.32
C ILE A 380 -19.14 -1.24 -14.50
N GLN A 381 -18.41 -1.24 -15.63
CA GLN A 381 -18.65 -0.37 -16.79
C GLN A 381 -18.89 1.10 -16.37
N PRO A 382 -17.95 1.74 -15.64
CA PRO A 382 -18.11 3.13 -15.20
C PRO A 382 -18.22 4.06 -16.41
N PRO A 383 -18.95 5.20 -16.30
CA PRO A 383 -19.04 6.17 -17.40
C PRO A 383 -17.72 6.93 -17.61
N LEU A 384 -16.89 7.02 -16.58
CA LEU A 384 -15.60 7.69 -16.58
C LEU A 384 -14.60 6.92 -15.72
N LEU A 385 -13.39 6.71 -16.25
CA LEU A 385 -12.22 6.30 -15.48
C LEU A 385 -11.28 7.49 -15.22
N ILE A 386 -10.80 7.61 -13.98
CA ILE A 386 -9.69 8.49 -13.59
C ILE A 386 -8.56 7.59 -13.06
N PRO A 387 -7.53 7.28 -13.87
CA PRO A 387 -6.39 6.51 -13.40
C PRO A 387 -5.60 7.27 -12.33
N VAL A 388 -5.27 6.61 -11.23
CA VAL A 388 -4.42 7.09 -10.13
C VAL A 388 -3.43 6.01 -9.70
N HIS A 389 -2.59 6.28 -8.69
CA HIS A 389 -1.60 5.35 -8.16
C HIS A 389 -0.66 4.79 -9.25
N GLY A 390 0.21 5.65 -9.76
CA GLY A 390 1.14 5.29 -10.82
C GLY A 390 1.78 6.48 -11.52
N THR A 391 2.97 6.25 -12.06
CA THR A 391 3.66 7.22 -12.94
C THR A 391 2.87 7.46 -14.24
N PRO A 392 3.16 8.50 -15.04
CA PRO A 392 2.38 8.78 -16.24
C PRO A 392 2.34 7.62 -17.25
N ARG A 393 3.36 6.77 -17.30
CA ARG A 393 3.36 5.52 -18.07
C ARG A 393 2.28 4.55 -17.61
N HIS A 394 2.14 4.37 -16.29
CA HIS A 394 1.13 3.51 -15.68
C HIS A 394 -0.28 4.05 -15.92
N LEU A 395 -0.49 5.36 -15.72
CA LEU A 395 -1.78 6.01 -15.95
C LEU A 395 -2.24 5.87 -17.42
N ALA A 396 -1.30 6.06 -18.36
CA ALA A 396 -1.56 5.88 -19.79
C ALA A 396 -1.89 4.43 -20.15
N ALA A 397 -1.20 3.46 -19.55
CA ALA A 397 -1.48 2.04 -19.74
C ALA A 397 -2.87 1.66 -19.22
N ASN A 398 -3.25 2.17 -18.04
CA ASN A 398 -4.57 1.94 -17.47
C ASN A 398 -5.67 2.56 -18.36
N ALA A 399 -5.43 3.78 -18.86
CA ALA A 399 -6.30 4.42 -19.85
C ALA A 399 -6.47 3.59 -21.14
N ALA A 400 -5.43 2.89 -21.58
CA ALA A 400 -5.51 2.01 -22.75
C ALA A 400 -6.37 0.76 -22.46
N VAL A 401 -6.23 0.15 -21.28
CA VAL A 401 -7.10 -0.97 -20.85
C VAL A 401 -8.55 -0.53 -20.75
N ALA A 402 -8.83 0.66 -20.21
CA ALA A 402 -10.18 1.19 -20.14
C ALA A 402 -10.83 1.36 -21.52
N LYS A 403 -10.05 1.88 -22.49
CA LYS A 403 -10.50 2.02 -23.89
C LYS A 403 -10.80 0.66 -24.52
N SER A 404 -9.96 -0.36 -24.31
CA SER A 404 -10.23 -1.71 -24.83
C SER A 404 -11.45 -2.37 -24.17
N CYS A 405 -11.79 -1.95 -22.95
CA CYS A 405 -13.00 -2.36 -22.21
C CYS A 405 -14.23 -1.50 -22.50
N HIS A 406 -14.17 -0.61 -23.50
CA HIS A 406 -15.25 0.28 -23.93
C HIS A 406 -15.74 1.26 -22.85
N ILE A 407 -14.87 1.66 -21.93
CA ILE A 407 -15.17 2.73 -20.97
C ILE A 407 -15.33 4.06 -21.74
N PRO A 408 -16.47 4.76 -21.66
CA PRO A 408 -16.77 5.88 -22.55
C PRO A 408 -15.81 7.06 -22.44
N GLN A 409 -15.34 7.36 -21.23
CA GLN A 409 -14.45 8.48 -20.95
C GLN A 409 -13.29 8.06 -20.07
N VAL A 410 -12.12 8.63 -20.35
CA VAL A 410 -10.94 8.52 -19.47
C VAL A 410 -10.38 9.91 -19.25
N ARG A 411 -10.06 10.25 -18.00
CA ARG A 411 -9.43 11.52 -17.63
C ARG A 411 -8.10 11.27 -16.95
N LEU A 412 -7.02 11.57 -17.64
CA LEU A 412 -5.70 11.69 -17.03
C LEU A 412 -5.61 13.03 -16.29
N MET A 413 -5.01 13.01 -15.11
CA MET A 413 -4.83 14.16 -14.23
C MET A 413 -3.39 14.17 -13.70
N ALA A 414 -3.00 15.29 -13.11
CA ALA A 414 -1.83 15.41 -12.26
C ALA A 414 -2.25 15.82 -10.83
N ASN A 415 -1.36 15.66 -9.85
CA ASN A 415 -1.56 16.28 -8.55
C ASN A 415 -1.79 17.79 -8.70
N GLY A 416 -2.75 18.31 -7.95
CA GLY A 416 -3.19 19.71 -8.00
C GLY A 416 -4.31 19.97 -9.02
N ASP A 417 -4.57 19.08 -9.98
CA ASP A 417 -5.66 19.26 -10.94
C ASP A 417 -7.03 19.16 -10.24
N LEU A 418 -7.88 20.14 -10.48
CA LEU A 418 -9.23 20.17 -9.95
C LEU A 418 -10.25 19.79 -11.01
N CYS A 419 -10.89 18.65 -10.83
CA CYS A 419 -11.89 18.11 -11.74
C CYS A 419 -13.29 18.19 -11.14
N ARG A 420 -14.24 18.76 -11.89
CA ARG A 420 -15.67 18.67 -11.61
C ARG A 420 -16.25 17.42 -12.25
N LEU A 421 -16.97 16.63 -11.47
CA LEU A 421 -17.70 15.45 -11.88
C LEU A 421 -19.20 15.71 -11.76
N THR A 422 -19.94 15.45 -12.83
CA THR A 422 -21.40 15.58 -12.93
C THR A 422 -21.95 14.43 -13.76
N PRO A 423 -23.27 14.17 -13.76
CA PRO A 423 -23.86 13.18 -14.66
C PRO A 423 -23.56 13.42 -16.15
N GLN A 424 -23.22 14.65 -16.53
CA GLN A 424 -22.86 15.03 -17.91
C GLN A 424 -21.38 14.72 -18.24
N GLY A 425 -20.56 14.38 -17.25
CA GLY A 425 -19.15 14.03 -17.42
C GLY A 425 -18.20 14.86 -16.55
N ALA A 426 -16.92 14.83 -16.92
CA ALA A 426 -15.83 15.48 -16.21
C ALA A 426 -15.31 16.75 -16.90
N GLN A 427 -15.17 17.82 -16.13
CA GLN A 427 -14.60 19.10 -16.57
C GLN A 427 -13.43 19.51 -15.66
N LEU A 428 -12.25 19.74 -16.24
CA LEU A 428 -11.14 20.36 -15.51
C LEU A 428 -11.47 21.84 -15.27
N LEU A 429 -11.46 22.26 -14.01
CA LEU A 429 -11.75 23.65 -13.62
C LEU A 429 -10.49 24.52 -13.51
N GLY A 430 -9.33 23.88 -13.37
CA GLY A 430 -8.04 24.52 -13.17
C GLY A 430 -7.15 23.64 -12.30
N SER A 431 -6.14 24.25 -11.69
CA SER A 431 -5.25 23.61 -10.73
C SER A 431 -5.14 24.42 -9.45
N VAL A 432 -4.72 23.76 -8.38
CA VAL A 432 -4.32 24.38 -7.12
C VAL A 432 -2.82 24.19 -6.93
N GLU A 433 -2.22 25.01 -6.08
CA GLU A 433 -0.84 24.76 -5.67
C GLU A 433 -0.74 23.41 -4.95
N SER A 434 0.11 22.54 -5.46
CA SER A 434 0.42 21.23 -4.93
C SER A 434 1.93 21.02 -4.95
N GLY A 435 2.47 20.40 -3.91
CA GLY A 435 3.90 20.13 -3.77
C GLY A 435 4.16 19.00 -2.79
N ARG A 436 5.42 18.78 -2.46
CA ARG A 436 5.84 17.82 -1.43
C ARG A 436 6.43 18.53 -0.23
N LEU A 437 6.17 17.97 0.93
CA LEU A 437 6.86 18.27 2.18
C LEU A 437 7.79 17.11 2.49
N SER A 438 9.02 17.41 2.92
CA SER A 438 9.98 16.43 3.39
C SER A 438 10.24 16.61 4.88
N LEU A 439 10.49 15.49 5.57
CA LEU A 439 10.88 15.49 6.98
C LEU A 439 12.38 15.80 7.09
N GLY A 440 12.71 16.99 7.58
CA GLY A 440 14.08 17.41 7.88
C GLY A 440 14.69 16.65 9.07
N GLU A 441 16.01 16.73 9.21
CA GLU A 441 16.75 16.08 10.31
C GLU A 441 16.33 16.57 11.71
N ASP A 442 15.84 17.80 11.80
CA ASP A 442 15.30 18.40 13.03
C ASP A 442 13.85 17.97 13.34
N GLY A 443 13.29 17.05 12.54
CA GLY A 443 11.93 16.54 12.67
C GLY A 443 10.85 17.50 12.14
N ARG A 444 11.21 18.60 11.47
CA ARG A 444 10.25 19.54 10.89
C ARG A 444 9.96 19.24 9.42
N LEU A 445 8.75 19.58 8.99
CA LEU A 445 8.37 19.49 7.58
C LEU A 445 8.87 20.72 6.82
N VAL A 446 9.62 20.49 5.75
CA VAL A 446 10.17 21.53 4.86
C VAL A 446 9.64 21.31 3.44
N PRO A 447 9.18 22.35 2.73
CA PRO A 447 8.83 22.22 1.32
C PRO A 447 10.01 21.74 0.48
N VAL A 448 9.77 20.77 -0.39
CA VAL A 448 10.73 20.34 -1.41
C VAL A 448 10.78 21.42 -2.49
N SER A 449 11.98 21.84 -2.91
CA SER A 449 12.14 22.89 -3.92
C SER A 449 11.61 22.46 -5.29
N GLY A 450 11.17 23.42 -6.10
CA GLY A 450 10.67 23.17 -7.46
C GLY A 450 11.69 22.43 -8.34
N ASP A 451 12.94 22.88 -8.34
CA ASP A 451 14.03 22.25 -9.10
C ASP A 451 14.23 20.78 -8.73
N LEU A 452 14.16 20.46 -7.43
CA LEU A 452 14.29 19.09 -6.95
C LEU A 452 13.07 18.25 -7.35
N LEU A 453 11.85 18.80 -7.29
CA LEU A 453 10.66 18.09 -7.77
C LEU A 453 10.71 17.80 -9.27
N GLU A 454 11.26 18.70 -10.08
CA GLU A 454 11.47 18.47 -11.51
C GLU A 454 12.51 17.37 -11.76
N GLU A 455 13.62 17.38 -11.03
CA GLU A 455 14.63 16.31 -11.10
C GLU A 455 14.03 14.95 -10.73
N MET A 456 13.26 14.88 -9.64
CA MET A 456 12.58 13.67 -9.20
C MET A 456 11.60 13.14 -10.25
N ARG A 457 10.84 14.01 -10.90
CA ARG A 457 9.93 13.62 -12.00
C ARG A 457 10.72 13.10 -13.19
N GLY A 458 11.83 13.74 -13.55
CA GLY A 458 12.67 13.32 -14.66
C GLY A 458 13.23 11.90 -14.51
N LYS A 459 13.51 11.45 -13.29
CA LYS A 459 13.98 10.09 -12.99
C LYS A 459 12.87 9.03 -12.90
N ALA A 460 11.62 9.45 -12.68
CA ALA A 460 10.47 8.53 -12.58
C ALA A 460 9.88 8.13 -13.94
N HIS A 461 10.39 8.72 -15.03
CA HIS A 461 10.02 8.49 -16.43
C HIS A 461 11.04 7.59 -17.12
#